data_AF-A0A2S6QKY1-F1
#
_entry.id   AF-A0A2S6QKY1-F1
#
_cell.length_a   1.000
_cell.length_b   1.000
_cell.length_c   1.000
_cell.angle_alpha   90.00
_cell.angle_beta   90.00
_cell.angle_gamma   90.00
#
_symmetry.space_group_name_H-M   'P 1'
#
loop_
_entity.id
_entity.type
_entity.pdbx_description
1 polymer ?
#
loop_
_entity_poly.entity_id
_entity_poly.type
_entity_poly.pdbx_seq_one_letter_code
_entity_poly.pdbx_strand_id
1 'polypeptide(L)' 'MTTEASFEELKRLHADLDFKLEEEVQRPKPDQTIITRIKREKLKLKDAIAFLEQS' A
#
# COMPACT_ATOMS: atom_id res chain seq x y z
N MET A 1 7.06 20.88 9.90
CA MET A 1 8.09 19.94 9.41
C MET A 1 7.78 18.52 9.91
N THR A 2 6.66 17.94 9.45
CA THR A 2 6.20 16.61 9.89
C THR A 2 5.36 15.89 8.82
N THR A 3 4.78 16.63 7.86
CA THR A 3 3.98 16.09 6.75
C THR A 3 4.82 15.24 5.77
N GLU A 4 6.04 15.69 5.45
CA GLU A 4 6.94 14.98 4.54
C GLU A 4 7.42 13.62 5.09
N ALA A 5 7.73 13.55 6.40
CA ALA A 5 8.18 12.31 7.03
C ALA A 5 7.07 11.23 7.02
N SER A 6 5.83 11.61 7.33
CA SER A 6 4.68 10.72 7.27
C SER A 6 4.39 10.26 5.84
N PHE A 7 4.56 11.14 4.84
CA PHE A 7 4.37 10.80 3.43
C PHE A 7 5.42 9.79 2.92
N GLU A 8 6.69 9.98 3.27
CA GLU A 8 7.78 9.05 2.96
C GLU A 8 7.52 7.66 3.56
N GLU A 9 7.06 7.60 4.82
CA GLU A 9 6.69 6.37 5.51
C GLU A 9 5.49 5.67 4.86
N LEU A 10 4.43 6.42 4.52
CA LEU A 10 3.27 5.88 3.80
C LEU A 10 3.68 5.35 2.42
N LYS A 11 4.59 6.02 1.71
CA LYS A 11 5.14 5.54 0.43
C LYS A 11 5.93 4.24 0.61
N ARG A 12 6.76 4.13 1.63
CA ARG A 12 7.50 2.90 1.94
C ARG A 12 6.57 1.73 2.27
N LEU A 13 5.59 1.95 3.14
CA LEU A 13 4.58 0.95 3.49
C LEU A 13 3.77 0.51 2.26
N HIS A 14 3.41 1.46 1.40
CA HIS A 14 2.73 1.18 0.15
C HIS A 14 3.60 0.34 -0.80
N ALA A 15 4.89 0.66 -0.96
CA ALA A 15 5.82 -0.11 -1.79
C ALA A 15 6.03 -1.54 -1.26
N ASP A 16 6.12 -1.72 0.06
CA ASP A 16 6.24 -3.05 0.69
C ASP A 16 4.97 -3.91 0.48
N LEU A 17 3.79 -3.28 0.58
CA LEU A 17 2.52 -3.94 0.27
C LEU A 17 2.38 -4.29 -1.21
N ASP A 18 2.87 -3.45 -2.13
CA ASP A 18 2.95 -3.77 -3.56
C ASP A 18 3.84 -4.98 -3.81
N PHE A 19 5.02 -5.00 -3.20
CA PHE A 19 5.96 -6.10 -3.35
C PHE A 19 5.36 -7.42 -2.84
N LYS A 20 4.73 -7.41 -1.66
CA LYS A 20 4.01 -8.57 -1.12
C LYS A 20 2.84 -9.01 -2.01
N LEU A 21 2.15 -8.06 -2.63
CA LEU A 21 1.08 -8.36 -3.58
C LEU A 21 1.62 -9.06 -4.82
N GLU A 22 2.71 -8.55 -5.40
CA GLU A 22 3.36 -9.13 -6.57
C GLU A 22 3.92 -10.52 -6.26
N GLU A 23 4.57 -10.71 -5.11
CA GLU A 23 5.03 -12.02 -4.66
C GLU A 23 3.88 -13.02 -4.55
N GLU A 24 2.76 -12.64 -3.92
CA GLU A 24 1.60 -13.53 -3.78
C GLU A 24 0.87 -13.78 -5.10
N VAL A 25 0.85 -12.82 -6.03
CA VAL A 25 0.29 -13.01 -7.38
C VAL A 25 1.19 -13.91 -8.24
N GLN A 26 2.51 -13.84 -8.07
CA GLN A 26 3.46 -14.69 -8.77
C GLN A 26 3.53 -16.12 -8.21
N ARG A 27 3.02 -16.36 -7.00
CA ARG A 27 2.97 -17.71 -6.45
C ARG A 27 2.05 -18.60 -7.29
N PRO A 28 2.43 -19.88 -7.49
CA PRO A 28 1.61 -20.84 -8.23
C PRO A 28 0.25 -21.14 -7.58
N LYS A 29 0.06 -20.76 -6.31
CA LYS A 29 -1.22 -20.78 -5.60
C LYS A 29 -1.45 -19.42 -4.94
N PRO A 30 -1.97 -18.43 -5.68
CA PRO A 30 -2.22 -17.11 -5.13
C PRO A 30 -3.40 -17.17 -4.14
N ASP A 31 -3.19 -16.67 -2.92
CA ASP A 31 -4.29 -16.52 -1.98
C ASP A 31 -5.09 -15.25 -2.32
N GLN A 32 -6.20 -15.43 -3.01
CA GLN A 32 -7.05 -14.33 -3.46
C GLN A 32 -7.61 -13.48 -2.30
N THR A 33 -7.73 -14.06 -1.09
CA THR A 33 -8.16 -13.33 0.11
C THR A 33 -7.09 -12.33 0.52
N ILE A 34 -5.83 -12.75 0.53
CA ILE A 34 -4.68 -11.91 0.86
C ILE A 34 -4.50 -10.83 -0.20
N ILE A 35 -4.57 -11.18 -1.49
CA ILE A 35 -4.50 -10.22 -2.61
C ILE A 35 -5.57 -9.13 -2.46
N THR A 36 -6.81 -9.53 -2.16
CA THR A 36 -7.94 -8.60 -2.01
C THR A 36 -7.75 -7.70 -0.79
N ARG A 37 -7.26 -8.26 0.32
CA ARG A 37 -6.95 -7.49 1.53
C ARG A 37 -5.85 -6.48 1.28
N ILE A 38 -4.73 -6.88 0.68
CA ILE A 38 -3.61 -6.01 0.36
C ILE A 38 -4.05 -4.88 -0.59
N LYS A 39 -4.83 -5.19 -1.64
CA LYS A 39 -5.39 -4.16 -2.54
C LYS A 39 -6.26 -3.14 -1.81
N ARG A 40 -7.07 -3.56 -0.83
CA ARG A 40 -7.87 -2.63 0.00
C ARG A 40 -7.00 -1.77 0.91
N GLU A 41 -5.99 -2.34 1.55
CA GLU A 41 -5.07 -1.58 2.40
C GLU A 41 -4.29 -0.56 1.58
N LYS A 42 -3.84 -0.95 0.38
CA LYS A 42 -3.20 -0.07 -0.59
C LYS A 42 -4.12 1.07 -1.04
N LEU A 43 -5.40 0.81 -1.26
CA LEU A 43 -6.38 1.85 -1.59
C LEU A 43 -6.52 2.85 -0.44
N LYS A 44 -6.66 2.38 0.81
CA LYS A 44 -6.73 3.25 2.00
C LYS A 44 -5.48 4.11 2.19
N LEU A 45 -4.30 3.52 1.99
CA LEU A 45 -3.03 4.25 2.03
C LEU A 45 -2.99 5.34 0.94
N LYS A 46 -3.43 5.01 -0.27
CA LYS A 46 -3.49 5.97 -1.37
C LYS A 46 -4.46 7.12 -1.09
N ASP A 47 -5.63 6.83 -0.52
CA ASP A 47 -6.58 7.85 -0.07
C ASP A 47 -6.01 8.72 1.05
N ALA A 48 -5.32 8.13 2.03
CA ALA A 48 -4.66 8.88 3.11
C ALA A 48 -3.54 9.79 2.58
N ILE A 49 -2.74 9.29 1.62
CA ILE A 49 -1.72 10.08 0.92
C ILE A 49 -2.37 11.24 0.16
N ALA A 50 -3.42 10.98 -0.62
CA ALA A 50 -4.12 12.00 -1.40
C ALA A 50 -4.75 13.08 -0.49
N PHE A 51 -5.29 12.67 0.66
CA PHE A 51 -5.82 13.58 1.66
C PHE A 51 -4.74 14.48 2.28
N LEU A 52 -3.57 13.91 2.57
CA LEU A 52 -2.40 14.65 3.08
C LEU A 52 -1.78 15.57 2.03
N GLU A 53 -1.81 15.19 0.75
CA GLU A 53 -1.27 16.00 -0.35
C GLU A 53 -2.18 17.20 -0.69
N GLN A 54 -3.49 17.10 -0.41
CA GLN A 54 -4.44 18.20 -0.63
C GLN A 54 -4.59 19.18 0.55
N SER A 55 -4.06 18.86 1.74
CA SER A 55 -4.22 19.69 2.96
C SER A 55 -3.04 20.61 3.24
#